data_AF-A0A7I8MW91-F1
#
_entry.id   AF-A0A7I8MW91-F1
#
_cell.length_a   1.000
_cell.length_b   1.000
_cell.length_c   1.000
_cell.angle_alpha   90.00
_cell.angle_beta   90.00
_cell.angle_gamma   90.00
#
_symmetry.space_group_name_H-M   'P 1'
#
loop_
_entity.id
_entity.type
_entity.pdbx_description
1 polymer ?
#
loop_
_entity_poly.entity_id
_entity_poly.type
_entity_poly.pdbx_seq_one_letter_code
_entity_poly.pdbx_strand_id
1 'polypeptide(L)'
;MDCRGRSAVVDLPKERPDIVVSTGALPGYLGIRLASALGKRTIWVDSIANVEELSMSGQRIGAYADLWLTQWPHLAKENGPEYAGQVL
;
A
#
# COMPACT_ATOMS: atom_id res chain seq x y z
N MET A 1 13.73 -4.86 -21.81
CA MET A 1 13.24 -4.10 -20.63
C MET A 1 12.65 -2.79 -21.14
N ASP A 2 11.33 -2.70 -21.21
CA ASP A 2 10.60 -1.51 -21.65
C ASP A 2 10.43 -0.58 -20.44
N CYS A 3 11.26 0.46 -20.34
CA CYS A 3 11.23 1.45 -19.26
C CYS A 3 10.09 2.49 -19.39
N ARG A 4 9.05 2.20 -20.17
CA ARG A 4 7.85 3.04 -20.20
C ARG A 4 7.16 2.92 -18.85
N GLY A 5 7.16 4.01 -18.08
CA GLY A 5 6.54 4.10 -16.76
C GLY A 5 5.07 3.70 -16.82
N ARG A 6 4.79 2.43 -16.50
CA ARG A 6 3.44 1.89 -16.36
C ARG A 6 2.98 2.22 -14.95
N SER A 7 2.12 3.23 -14.84
CA SER A 7 1.42 3.50 -13.59
C SER A 7 0.45 2.35 -13.33
N ALA A 8 0.68 1.59 -12.25
CA ALA A 8 -0.11 0.41 -11.85
C ALA A 8 -1.63 0.64 -11.83
N VAL A 9 -2.07 1.89 -11.69
CA VAL A 9 -3.48 2.31 -11.74
C VAL A 9 -4.15 2.04 -13.10
N VAL A 10 -3.43 2.27 -14.21
CA VAL A 10 -4.00 2.21 -15.57
C VAL A 10 -4.16 0.76 -16.05
N ASP A 11 -3.35 -0.14 -15.50
CA ASP A 11 -3.26 -1.52 -15.98
C ASP A 11 -4.20 -2.50 -15.23
N LEU A 12 -4.91 -2.07 -14.18
CA LEU A 12 -5.81 -2.94 -13.39
C LEU A 12 -6.83 -3.75 -14.23
N PRO A 13 -7.52 -3.17 -15.23
CA PRO A 13 -8.48 -3.92 -16.05
C PRO A 13 -7.79 -4.92 -16.99
N LYS A 14 -6.54 -4.65 -17.37
CA LYS A 14 -5.77 -5.46 -18.32
C LYS A 14 -5.08 -6.62 -17.63
N GLU A 15 -4.39 -6.36 -16.54
CA GLU A 15 -3.62 -7.35 -15.79
C GLU A 15 -4.52 -8.19 -14.87
N ARG A 16 -5.73 -7.70 -14.55
CA ARG A 16 -6.77 -8.37 -13.74
C ARG A 16 -6.19 -9.02 -12.47
N PRO A 17 -5.42 -8.29 -11.65
CA PRO A 17 -4.75 -8.89 -10.50
C PRO A 17 -5.75 -9.38 -9.46
N ASP A 18 -5.39 -10.46 -8.76
CA ASP A 18 -6.11 -10.95 -7.58
C ASP A 18 -5.74 -10.18 -6.31
N ILE A 19 -4.50 -9.67 -6.27
CA ILE A 19 -3.92 -8.92 -5.14
C ILE A 19 -3.15 -7.71 -5.68
N VAL A 20 -3.31 -6.55 -5.06
CA VAL A 20 -2.56 -5.33 -5.35
C VAL A 20 -1.74 -4.93 -4.14
N VAL A 21 -0.44 -4.72 -4.33
CA VAL A 21 0.51 -4.34 -3.27
C VAL A 21 1.12 -2.98 -3.61
N SER A 22 1.24 -2.10 -2.63
CA SER A 22 1.86 -0.78 -2.80
C SER A 22 2.73 -0.40 -1.60
N THR A 23 3.92 0.14 -1.87
CA THR A 23 4.83 0.70 -0.86
C THR A 23 4.69 2.22 -0.67
N GLY A 24 3.69 2.83 -1.33
CA GLY A 24 3.28 4.21 -1.10
C GLY A 24 3.65 5.23 -2.18
N ALA A 25 3.47 6.51 -1.85
CA ALA A 25 3.19 7.65 -2.72
C ALA A 25 1.74 7.68 -3.29
N LEU A 26 1.34 8.85 -3.78
CA LEU A 26 -0.02 9.12 -4.27
C LEU A 26 -0.51 8.12 -5.34
N PRO A 27 0.32 7.70 -6.33
CA PRO A 27 -0.13 6.71 -7.32
C PRO A 27 -0.47 5.36 -6.69
N GLY A 28 0.33 4.89 -5.73
CA GLY A 28 0.08 3.65 -5.01
C GLY A 28 -1.19 3.72 -4.15
N TYR A 29 -1.40 4.86 -3.49
CA TYR A 29 -2.63 5.14 -2.72
C TYR A 29 -3.89 5.06 -3.59
N LEU A 30 -3.85 5.69 -4.76
CA LEU A 30 -4.96 5.63 -5.71
C LEU A 30 -5.15 4.22 -6.27
N GLY A 31 -4.06 3.49 -6.53
CA GLY A 31 -4.09 2.11 -7.00
C GLY A 31 -4.81 1.18 -6.01
N ILE A 32 -4.47 1.26 -4.72
CA ILE A 32 -5.11 0.46 -3.68
C ILE A 32 -6.60 0.81 -3.54
N ARG A 33 -6.96 2.10 -3.54
CA ARG A 33 -8.37 2.51 -3.46
C ARG A 33 -9.21 2.00 -4.63
N LEU A 34 -8.66 2.04 -5.85
CA LEU A 34 -9.34 1.53 -7.03
C LEU A 34 -9.44 0.00 -7.00
N ALA A 35 -8.38 -0.68 -6.57
CA ALA A 35 -8.38 -2.14 -6.41
C ALA A 35 -9.42 -2.59 -5.36
N SER A 36 -9.47 -1.92 -4.21
CA SER A 36 -10.46 -2.15 -3.15
C SER A 36 -11.90 -1.94 -3.66
N ALA A 37 -12.15 -0.85 -4.40
CA ALA A 37 -13.46 -0.59 -5.02
C ALA A 37 -13.87 -1.65 -6.06
N LEU A 38 -12.90 -2.32 -6.68
CA LEU A 38 -13.11 -3.45 -7.60
C LEU A 38 -13.17 -4.81 -6.89
N GLY A 39 -13.19 -4.84 -5.56
CA GLY A 39 -13.24 -6.06 -4.75
C GLY A 39 -11.96 -6.90 -4.80
N LYS A 40 -10.83 -6.29 -5.16
CA LYS A 40 -9.52 -6.96 -5.15
C LYS A 40 -8.92 -6.91 -3.75
N ARG A 41 -8.11 -7.92 -3.43
CA ARG A 41 -7.33 -7.91 -2.19
C ARG A 41 -6.20 -6.89 -2.29
N THR A 42 -5.93 -6.21 -1.20
CA THR A 42 -5.05 -5.03 -1.17
C THR A 42 -4.09 -5.08 0.00
N ILE A 43 -2.84 -4.76 -0.26
CA ILE A 43 -1.78 -4.71 0.74
C ILE A 43 -1.08 -3.36 0.66
N TRP A 44 -1.04 -2.65 1.78
CA TRP A 44 -0.21 -1.46 1.95
C TRP A 44 0.98 -1.80 2.83
N VAL A 45 2.17 -1.49 2.34
CA VAL A 45 3.39 -1.49 3.15
C VAL A 45 3.84 -0.04 3.24
N ASP A 46 3.90 0.57 4.41
CA ASP A 46 4.39 1.94 4.48
C ASP A 46 5.89 1.98 4.14
N SER A 47 6.34 3.09 3.55
CA SER A 47 7.73 3.24 3.11
C SER A 47 8.70 3.08 4.28
N ILE A 48 9.80 2.37 4.06
CA ILE A 48 10.86 2.22 5.05
C ILE A 48 11.43 3.56 5.52
N ALA A 49 11.38 4.59 4.67
CA ALA A 49 11.92 5.92 4.99
C ALA A 49 11.12 6.66 6.09
N ASN A 50 9.91 6.19 6.41
CA ASN A 50 9.01 6.83 7.36
C ASN A 50 9.23 6.27 8.77
N VAL A 51 10.35 6.66 9.39
CA VAL A 51 10.78 6.09 10.68
C VAL A 51 9.92 6.60 11.83
N GLU A 52 9.64 7.90 11.85
CA GLU A 52 9.01 8.58 12.99
C GLU A 52 7.48 8.65 12.90
N GLU A 53 6.93 8.70 11.69
CA GLU A 53 5.50 8.74 11.44
C GLU A 53 5.16 8.13 10.08
N LEU A 54 3.97 7.55 9.95
CA LEU A 54 3.47 7.02 8.69
C LEU A 54 3.32 8.12 7.64
N SER A 55 3.51 7.78 6.36
CA SER A 55 3.19 8.72 5.28
C SER A 55 1.73 9.20 5.33
N MET A 56 1.45 10.40 4.82
CA MET A 56 0.07 10.90 4.71
C MET A 56 -0.87 9.92 3.98
N SER A 57 -0.37 9.24 2.96
CA SER A 57 -1.10 8.18 2.26
C SER A 57 -1.28 6.94 3.13
N GLY A 58 -0.23 6.52 3.84
CA GLY A 58 -0.26 5.42 4.79
C GLY A 58 -1.30 5.65 5.88
N GLN A 59 -1.31 6.83 6.52
CA GLN A 59 -2.31 7.19 7.54
C GLN A 59 -3.77 7.11 7.05
N ARG A 60 -4.01 7.29 5.75
CA ARG A 60 -5.34 7.33 5.14
C ARG A 60 -5.78 6.03 4.47
N ILE A 61 -4.90 5.04 4.38
CA ILE A 61 -5.17 3.82 3.60
C ILE A 61 -5.99 2.78 4.37
N GLY A 62 -6.06 2.85 5.70
CA GLY A 62 -6.57 1.77 6.54
C GLY A 62 -7.94 1.20 6.14
N ALA A 63 -8.90 2.04 5.73
CA ALA A 63 -10.21 1.58 5.29
C ALA A 63 -10.24 0.87 3.92
N TYR A 64 -9.11 0.87 3.20
CA TYR A 64 -8.98 0.36 1.82
C TYR A 64 -7.89 -0.69 1.68
N ALA A 65 -7.14 -1.00 2.74
CA ALA A 65 -6.09 -2.00 2.74
C ALA A 65 -6.55 -3.21 3.57
N ASP A 66 -6.65 -4.37 2.94
CA ASP A 66 -6.95 -5.62 3.67
C ASP A 66 -5.80 -6.02 4.60
N LEU A 67 -4.57 -5.67 4.22
CA LEU A 67 -3.38 -5.78 5.06
C LEU A 67 -2.60 -4.47 5.05
N TRP A 68 -2.40 -3.88 6.22
CA TRP A 68 -1.70 -2.61 6.39
C TRP A 68 -0.48 -2.82 7.27
N LEU A 69 0.71 -2.64 6.72
CA LEU A 69 1.97 -2.94 7.39
C LEU A 69 2.84 -1.70 7.60
N THR A 70 3.53 -1.70 8.74
CA THR A 70 4.65 -0.79 9.02
C THR A 70 5.89 -1.59 9.41
N GLN A 71 7.06 -1.03 9.13
CA GLN A 71 8.35 -1.62 9.53
C GLN A 71 8.82 -1.16 10.91
N TRP A 72 8.09 -0.24 11.54
CA TRP A 72 8.51 0.37 12.80
C TRP A 72 7.53 -0.04 13.91
N PRO A 73 7.97 -0.82 14.92
CA PRO A 73 7.08 -1.33 15.97
C PRO A 73 6.26 -0.25 16.67
N HIS A 74 6.87 0.93 16.88
CA HIS A 74 6.23 2.05 17.57
C HIS A 74 5.16 2.77 16.72
N LEU A 75 5.07 2.50 15.42
CA LEU A 75 4.03 3.02 14.55
C LEU A 75 2.81 2.09 14.45
N ALA A 76 2.92 0.85 14.93
CA ALA A 76 1.81 -0.10 14.92
C ALA A 76 0.72 0.31 15.93
N LYS A 77 -0.55 0.09 15.57
CA LYS A 77 -1.71 0.47 16.40
C LYS A 77 -2.83 -0.56 16.28
N GLU A 78 -3.65 -0.71 17.34
CA GLU A 78 -4.76 -1.67 17.43
C GLU A 78 -5.78 -1.55 16.27
N ASN A 79 -5.99 -0.35 15.74
CA ASN A 79 -6.85 -0.08 14.58
C ASN A 79 -6.06 0.59 13.44
N GLY A 80 -4.77 0.27 13.32
CA GLY A 80 -3.86 0.88 12.37
C GLY A 80 -2.98 -0.15 11.67
N PRO A 81 -1.77 0.23 11.22
CA PRO A 81 -0.87 -0.73 10.62
C PRO A 81 -0.39 -1.75 11.66
N GLU A 82 -0.14 -2.96 11.19
CA GLU A 82 0.51 -4.02 11.93
C GLU A 82 2.02 -3.98 11.71
N TYR A 83 2.78 -4.30 12.75
CA TYR A 83 4.21 -4.57 12.62
C TYR A 83 4.44 -6.06 12.43
N ALA A 84 5.06 -6.45 11.32
CA ALA A 84 5.32 -7.85 10.97
C ALA A 84 6.82 -8.16 10.81
N GLY A 85 7.68 -7.31 11.35
CA GLY A 85 9.14 -7.39 11.17
C GLY A 85 9.69 -6.24 10.33
N GLN A 86 11.01 -6.17 10.25
CA GLN A 86 11.74 -5.21 9.42
C GLN A 86 12.74 -5.95 8.55
N VAL A 87 12.93 -5.49 7.31
CA VAL A 87 13.85 -6.11 6.34
C VAL A 87 14.94 -5.10 6.00
N LEU A 88 15.88 -4.90 6.93
CA LEU A 88 17.20 -4.25 6.77
C LEU A 88 18.05 -4.55 8.00
#